data_AF-A0A6N9BJ83-F1
#
_entry.id   AF-A0A6N9BJ83-F1
#
_cell.length_a   1.000
_cell.length_b   1.000
_cell.length_c   1.000
_cell.angle_alpha   90.00
_cell.angle_beta   90.00
_cell.angle_gamma   90.00
#
_symmetry.space_group_name_H-M   'P 1'
#
loop_
_entity.id
_entity.type
_entity.pdbx_description
1 polymer ?
#
loop_
_entity_poly.entity_id
_entity_poly.type
_entity_poly.pdbx_seq_one_letter_code
_entity_poly.pdbx_strand_id
1 'polypeptide(L)'
;TKVRSMSWLPKGRYLATGGADSIVCWPFRGKGGPMGKAPLDLGSGFESVVTAVAAHPRHDAVAAGYKDGAAILVHVGRTQTVLVKQPGGGAVTALAWSADGQHLALGTESGFVGRISLSDWRAPGD
;
A
#
# COMPACT_ATOMS: atom_id res chain seq x y z
N THR A 1 -13.72 12.08 -1.07
CA THR A 1 -12.99 12.07 -2.35
C THR A 1 -13.22 10.75 -3.07
N LYS A 2 -12.93 10.67 -4.38
CA LYS A 2 -13.12 9.43 -5.17
C LYS A 2 -11.95 8.47 -4.94
N VAL A 3 -12.22 7.15 -5.00
CA VAL A 3 -11.17 6.12 -5.01
C VAL A 3 -10.25 6.35 -6.21
N ARG A 4 -8.93 6.35 -5.97
CA ARG A 4 -7.92 6.55 -7.03
C ARG A 4 -7.19 5.29 -7.42
N SER A 5 -7.06 4.35 -6.49
CA SER A 5 -6.30 3.13 -6.69
C SER A 5 -6.86 2.02 -5.80
N MET A 6 -6.74 0.78 -6.25
CA MET A 6 -7.21 -0.40 -5.54
C MET A 6 -6.33 -1.61 -5.85
N SER A 7 -6.12 -2.48 -4.86
CA SER A 7 -5.34 -3.71 -5.02
C SER A 7 -5.83 -4.81 -4.09
N TRP A 8 -5.94 -6.03 -4.61
CA TRP A 8 -6.28 -7.21 -3.81
C TRP A 8 -5.07 -7.74 -3.05
N LEU A 9 -5.24 -8.03 -1.76
CA LEU A 9 -4.23 -8.74 -0.98
C LEU A 9 -4.24 -10.24 -1.28
N PRO A 10 -3.14 -10.96 -0.97
CA PRO A 10 -3.04 -12.38 -1.20
C PRO A 10 -4.23 -13.17 -0.63
N LYS A 11 -4.65 -14.19 -1.40
CA LYS A 11 -5.80 -15.05 -1.09
C LYS A 11 -7.15 -14.30 -1.06
N GLY A 12 -7.23 -13.08 -1.60
CA GLY A 12 -8.47 -12.31 -1.71
C GLY A 12 -9.07 -11.89 -0.36
N ARG A 13 -8.25 -11.85 0.70
CA ARG A 13 -8.74 -11.60 2.07
C ARG A 13 -9.13 -10.15 2.31
N TYR A 14 -8.43 -9.22 1.66
CA TYR A 14 -8.68 -7.79 1.74
C TYR A 14 -8.59 -7.15 0.37
N LEU A 15 -9.40 -6.10 0.17
CA LEU A 15 -9.23 -5.14 -0.91
C LEU A 15 -8.68 -3.85 -0.32
N ALA A 16 -7.45 -3.49 -0.66
CA ALA A 16 -6.88 -2.19 -0.31
C ALA A 16 -7.36 -1.12 -1.29
N THR A 17 -7.68 0.06 -0.77
CA THR A 17 -8.12 1.22 -1.55
C THR A 17 -7.41 2.49 -1.10
N GLY A 18 -7.08 3.35 -2.07
CA GLY A 18 -6.53 4.69 -1.85
C GLY A 18 -7.43 5.79 -2.41
N GLY A 19 -7.19 7.03 -2.02
CA GLY A 19 -7.99 8.20 -2.40
C GLY A 19 -8.41 9.07 -1.20
N ALA A 20 -8.10 8.62 0.01
CA ALA A 20 -8.14 9.37 1.26
C ALA A 20 -6.71 9.61 1.77
N ASP A 21 -6.57 10.21 2.94
CA ASP A 21 -5.31 10.35 3.70
C ASP A 21 -4.81 9.03 4.30
N SER A 22 -5.63 7.98 4.28
CA SER A 22 -5.25 6.62 4.68
C SER A 22 -5.51 5.57 3.61
N ILE A 23 -4.95 4.38 3.84
CA ILE A 23 -5.22 3.17 3.07
C ILE A 23 -6.36 2.45 3.77
N VAL A 24 -7.49 2.28 3.08
CA VAL A 24 -8.63 1.54 3.61
C VAL A 24 -8.59 0.11 3.08
N CYS A 25 -8.50 -0.87 3.97
CA CYS A 25 -8.52 -2.29 3.65
C CYS A 25 -9.86 -2.94 4.03
N TRP A 26 -10.62 -3.32 3.02
CA TRP A 26 -11.95 -3.93 3.16
C TRP A 26 -11.85 -5.44 3.31
N PRO A 27 -12.38 -6.05 4.38
CA PRO A 27 -12.31 -7.50 4.58
C PRO A 27 -13.31 -8.26 3.71
N PHE A 28 -12.85 -9.17 2.86
CA PHE A 28 -13.69 -9.97 1.97
C PHE A 28 -13.82 -11.45 2.40
N ARG A 29 -13.48 -11.77 3.65
CA ARG A 29 -13.58 -13.15 4.16
C ARG A 29 -15.03 -13.64 4.20
N GLY A 30 -15.34 -14.72 3.46
CA GLY A 30 -16.66 -15.38 3.49
C GLY A 30 -17.68 -14.83 2.48
N LYS A 31 -18.86 -15.45 2.42
CA LYS A 31 -19.86 -15.23 1.34
C LYS A 31 -20.45 -13.81 1.28
N GLY A 32 -20.42 -13.06 2.38
CA GLY A 32 -21.01 -11.71 2.46
C GLY A 32 -20.10 -10.54 2.07
N GLY A 33 -18.85 -10.81 1.63
CA GLY A 33 -17.90 -9.74 1.29
C GLY A 33 -17.65 -8.78 2.48
N PRO A 34 -17.49 -7.47 2.24
CA PRO A 34 -17.19 -6.48 3.28
C PRO A 34 -18.43 -6.00 4.05
N MET A 35 -19.63 -6.43 3.66
CA MET A 35 -20.88 -5.94 4.26
C MET A 35 -20.97 -6.31 5.74
N GLY A 36 -21.26 -5.32 6.59
CA GLY A 36 -21.36 -5.49 8.04
C GLY A 36 -20.01 -5.71 8.76
N LYS A 37 -18.88 -5.52 8.07
CA LYS A 37 -17.53 -5.67 8.65
C LYS A 37 -16.81 -4.34 8.69
N ALA A 38 -16.17 -4.05 9.81
CA ALA A 38 -15.34 -2.86 9.94
C ALA A 38 -14.13 -2.95 8.99
N PRO A 39 -13.88 -1.91 8.17
CA PRO A 39 -12.64 -1.83 7.40
C PRO A 39 -11.45 -1.58 8.34
N LEU A 40 -10.25 -1.91 7.86
CA LEU A 40 -9.00 -1.53 8.51
C LEU A 40 -8.50 -0.23 7.91
N ASP A 41 -8.10 0.70 8.77
CA ASP A 41 -7.42 1.93 8.38
C ASP A 41 -5.91 1.74 8.63
N LEU A 42 -5.11 1.87 7.57
CA LEU A 42 -3.66 1.69 7.60
C LEU A 42 -2.95 2.93 7.07
N GLY A 43 -1.73 3.17 7.58
CA GLY A 43 -0.93 4.32 7.15
C GLY A 43 -1.52 5.68 7.57
N SER A 44 -2.27 5.70 8.68
CA SER A 44 -2.75 6.93 9.30
C SER A 44 -1.58 7.74 9.87
N GLY A 45 -1.70 9.07 9.82
CA GLY A 45 -0.65 10.01 10.26
C GLY A 45 0.19 10.61 9.13
N PHE A 46 0.03 10.15 7.90
CA PHE A 46 0.55 10.82 6.71
C PHE A 46 -0.55 11.78 6.22
N GLU A 47 -0.39 13.09 6.47
CA GLU A 47 -1.37 14.14 6.12
C GLU A 47 -1.43 14.45 4.60
N SER A 48 -1.45 13.40 3.78
CA SER A 48 -1.38 13.47 2.33
C SER A 48 -2.26 12.41 1.71
N VAL A 49 -2.82 12.68 0.52
CA VAL A 49 -3.74 11.75 -0.13
C VAL A 49 -2.98 10.56 -0.71
N VAL A 50 -3.40 9.34 -0.40
CA VAL A 50 -2.97 8.12 -1.05
C VAL A 50 -3.43 8.13 -2.51
N THR A 51 -2.48 8.07 -3.42
CA THR A 51 -2.69 8.17 -4.88
C THR A 51 -2.54 6.81 -5.57
N ALA A 52 -1.67 5.95 -5.05
CA ALA A 52 -1.43 4.60 -5.55
C ALA A 52 -1.35 3.60 -4.37
N VAL A 53 -1.90 2.39 -4.56
CA VAL A 53 -1.69 1.26 -3.65
C VAL A 53 -1.28 0.02 -4.43
N ALA A 54 -0.40 -0.80 -3.86
CA ALA A 54 0.02 -2.08 -4.44
C ALA A 54 0.20 -3.12 -3.32
N ALA A 55 -0.62 -4.17 -3.36
CA ALA A 55 -0.51 -5.27 -2.40
C ALA A 55 0.72 -6.14 -2.70
N HIS A 56 1.41 -6.55 -1.64
CA HIS A 56 2.51 -7.50 -1.75
C HIS A 56 2.01 -8.85 -2.27
N PRO A 57 2.71 -9.53 -3.20
CA PRO A 57 2.20 -10.73 -3.86
C PRO A 57 2.08 -11.96 -2.94
N ARG A 58 2.83 -12.01 -1.84
CA ARG A 58 2.92 -13.20 -0.95
C ARG A 58 2.52 -12.97 0.51
N HIS A 59 2.51 -11.73 0.97
CA HIS A 59 2.33 -11.38 2.37
C HIS A 59 1.18 -10.39 2.51
N ASP A 60 0.55 -10.33 3.67
CA ASP A 60 -0.51 -9.34 3.94
C ASP A 60 0.09 -7.96 4.18
N ALA A 61 0.69 -7.38 3.15
CA ALA A 61 1.30 -6.05 3.19
C ALA A 61 0.85 -5.23 1.98
N VAL A 62 0.86 -3.91 2.14
CA VAL A 62 0.47 -2.95 1.11
C VAL A 62 1.53 -1.86 1.04
N ALA A 63 2.04 -1.62 -0.17
CA ALA A 63 2.75 -0.40 -0.48
C ALA A 63 1.75 0.69 -0.83
N ALA A 64 1.98 1.91 -0.34
CA ALA A 64 1.16 3.06 -0.68
C ALA A 64 2.02 4.25 -1.03
N GLY A 65 1.58 4.99 -2.05
CA GLY A 65 2.21 6.18 -2.56
C GLY A 65 1.29 7.38 -2.37
N TYR A 66 1.87 8.50 -1.98
CA TYR A 66 1.15 9.69 -1.57
C TYR A 66 1.31 10.84 -2.58
N LYS A 67 0.39 11.81 -2.50
CA LYS A 67 0.37 13.00 -3.37
C LYS A 67 1.61 13.89 -3.19
N ASP A 68 2.23 13.87 -2.02
CA ASP A 68 3.47 14.60 -1.73
C ASP A 68 4.73 13.86 -2.21
N GLY A 69 4.58 12.67 -2.80
CA GLY A 69 5.67 11.84 -3.28
C GLY A 69 6.23 10.86 -2.24
N ALA A 70 5.73 10.87 -1.00
CA ALA A 70 6.11 9.85 -0.02
C ALA A 70 5.63 8.46 -0.46
N ALA A 71 6.34 7.42 -0.03
CA ALA A 71 5.86 6.05 -0.16
C ALA A 71 6.15 5.26 1.10
N ILE A 72 5.19 4.44 1.51
CA ILE A 72 5.26 3.60 2.71
C ILE A 72 5.01 2.13 2.38
N LEU A 73 5.39 1.28 3.32
CA LEU A 73 5.02 -0.12 3.38
C LEU A 73 4.38 -0.41 4.74
N VAL A 74 3.21 -1.05 4.74
CA VAL A 74 2.46 -1.38 5.94
C VAL A 74 1.94 -2.82 5.89
N HIS A 75 2.03 -3.54 7.01
CA HIS A 75 1.45 -4.88 7.16
C HIS A 75 0.03 -4.79 7.72
N VAL A 76 -0.88 -5.60 7.19
CA VAL A 76 -2.23 -5.73 7.73
C VAL A 76 -2.17 -6.46 9.06
N GLY A 77 -2.80 -5.86 10.08
CA GLY A 77 -2.76 -6.37 11.45
C GLY A 77 -1.57 -5.88 12.27
N ARG A 78 -0.76 -4.95 11.74
CA ARG A 78 0.25 -4.22 12.53
C ARG A 78 0.00 -2.71 12.46
N THR A 79 0.40 -2.03 13.53
CA THR A 79 0.39 -0.57 13.63
C THR A 79 1.64 0.06 12.99
N GLN A 80 2.73 -0.70 12.88
CA GLN A 80 3.99 -0.17 12.37
C GLN A 80 3.94 0.00 10.86
N THR A 81 4.24 1.23 10.43
CA THR A 81 4.42 1.62 9.04
C THR A 81 5.90 1.92 8.81
N VAL A 82 6.40 1.57 7.63
CA VAL A 82 7.79 1.87 7.25
C VAL A 82 7.80 2.82 6.07
N LEU A 83 8.47 3.94 6.25
CA LEU A 83 8.70 4.94 5.21
C LEU A 83 9.80 4.43 4.27
N VAL A 84 9.46 4.16 3.01
CA VAL A 84 10.38 3.62 2.00
C VAL A 84 10.82 4.66 0.98
N LYS A 85 10.12 5.80 0.90
CA LYS A 85 10.56 6.98 0.16
C LYS A 85 10.10 8.25 0.89
N GLN A 86 11.02 9.19 1.07
CA GLN A 86 10.74 10.52 1.63
C GLN A 86 9.85 11.34 0.68
N PRO A 87 9.05 12.30 1.21
CA PRO A 87 8.31 13.26 0.39
C PRO A 87 9.20 13.99 -0.61
N GLY A 88 8.61 14.40 -1.74
CA GLY A 88 9.27 15.15 -2.82
C GLY A 88 9.25 14.42 -4.16
N GLY A 89 9.49 15.17 -5.23
CA GLY A 89 9.44 14.64 -6.61
C GLY A 89 8.03 14.39 -7.13
N GLY A 90 7.02 15.11 -6.62
CA GLY A 90 5.62 15.02 -7.08
C GLY A 90 4.90 13.74 -6.67
N ALA A 91 3.61 13.67 -6.95
CA ALA A 91 2.73 12.57 -6.57
C ALA A 91 3.23 11.22 -7.09
N VAL A 92 3.15 10.18 -6.26
CA VAL A 92 3.41 8.79 -6.69
C VAL A 92 2.28 8.34 -7.60
N THR A 93 2.60 8.04 -8.86
CA THR A 93 1.60 7.66 -9.87
C THR A 93 1.59 6.16 -10.17
N ALA A 94 2.68 5.45 -9.84
CA ALA A 94 2.81 4.03 -10.10
C ALA A 94 3.55 3.31 -8.97
N LEU A 95 3.08 2.12 -8.62
CA LEU A 95 3.71 1.17 -7.71
C LEU A 95 3.57 -0.23 -8.28
N ALA A 96 4.66 -1.00 -8.29
CA ALA A 96 4.65 -2.38 -8.78
C ALA A 96 5.63 -3.26 -8.01
N TRP A 97 5.14 -4.40 -7.54
CA TRP A 97 5.96 -5.42 -6.91
C TRP A 97 6.60 -6.33 -7.96
N SER A 98 7.83 -6.76 -7.70
CA SER A 98 8.37 -7.95 -8.36
C SER A 98 7.56 -9.18 -7.95
N ALA A 99 7.47 -10.19 -8.82
CA ALA A 99 6.69 -11.40 -8.56
C ALA A 99 7.19 -12.19 -7.33
N ASP A 100 8.47 -12.05 -7.00
CA ASP A 100 9.07 -12.63 -5.81
C ASP A 100 8.81 -11.84 -4.51
N GLY A 101 8.28 -10.61 -4.62
CA GLY A 101 8.03 -9.70 -3.51
C GLY A 101 9.26 -9.00 -2.95
N GLN A 102 10.45 -9.22 -3.53
CA GLN A 102 11.71 -8.69 -3.00
C GLN A 102 12.00 -7.26 -3.43
N HIS A 103 11.29 -6.75 -4.43
CA HIS A 103 11.50 -5.41 -4.97
C HIS A 103 10.18 -4.68 -5.17
N LEU A 104 10.19 -3.40 -4.86
CA LEU A 104 9.11 -2.47 -5.18
C LEU A 104 9.64 -1.40 -6.14
N ALA A 105 9.08 -1.34 -7.34
CA ALA A 105 9.28 -0.22 -8.24
C ALA A 105 8.25 0.87 -7.97
N LEU A 106 8.69 2.13 -8.06
CA LEU A 106 7.83 3.30 -7.89
C LEU A 106 8.13 4.36 -8.94
N GLY A 107 7.10 5.10 -9.35
CA GLY A 107 7.20 6.23 -10.28
C GLY A 107 6.40 7.42 -9.79
N THR A 108 6.88 8.63 -10.06
CA THR A 108 6.19 9.88 -9.72
C THR A 108 5.81 10.70 -10.95
N GLU A 109 4.88 11.63 -10.80
CA GLU A 109 4.47 12.56 -11.86
C GLU A 109 5.61 13.47 -12.36
N SER A 110 6.64 13.71 -11.54
CA SER A 110 7.80 14.51 -11.94
C SER A 110 8.86 13.71 -12.70
N GLY A 111 8.60 12.42 -12.99
CA GLY A 111 9.53 11.54 -13.70
C GLY A 111 10.57 10.84 -12.82
N PHE A 112 10.47 10.91 -11.48
CA PHE A 112 11.31 10.08 -10.62
C PHE A 112 10.90 8.61 -10.78
N VAL A 113 11.89 7.73 -10.95
CA VAL A 113 11.70 6.27 -10.94
C VAL A 113 12.68 5.68 -9.93
N GLY A 114 12.16 4.84 -9.02
CA GLY A 114 12.95 4.20 -7.98
C GLY A 114 12.66 2.71 -7.87
N ARG A 115 13.65 1.95 -7.40
CA ARG A 115 13.49 0.56 -7.01
C ARG A 115 13.97 0.41 -5.56
N ILE A 116 13.10 -0.10 -4.71
CA ILE A 116 13.39 -0.39 -3.30
C ILE A 116 13.64 -1.90 -3.20
N SER A 117 14.79 -2.29 -2.64
CA SER A 117 15.06 -3.68 -2.26
C SER A 117 14.52 -3.92 -0.86
N LEU A 118 13.79 -5.02 -0.72
CA LEU A 118 13.19 -5.47 0.52
C LEU A 118 13.83 -6.80 0.97
N SER A 119 15.05 -7.07 0.51
CA SER A 119 15.85 -8.24 0.91
C SER A 119 16.05 -8.35 2.43
N ASP A 120 16.13 -7.21 3.13
CA ASP A 120 16.27 -7.16 4.59
C ASP A 120 14.91 -6.99 5.30
N TRP A 121 13.84 -6.77 4.52
CA TRP A 121 12.48 -6.74 5.04
C TRP A 121 12.01 -8.17 5.24
N ARG A 122 11.96 -8.60 6.50
CA ARG A 122 11.32 -9.87 6.85
C ARG A 122 9.85 -9.65 7.11
N ALA A 123 9.01 -10.47 6.50
CA ALA A 123 7.68 -10.67 7.04
C ALA A 123 7.88 -11.34 8.41
N PRO A 124 7.44 -10.71 9.51
CA PRO A 124 7.62 -11.31 10.84
C PRO A 124 6.91 -12.67 10.93
N GLY A 125 7.68 -13.69 11.28
CA GLY A 125 7.30 -15.12 11.24
C GLY A 125 8.28 -15.99 10.45
N ASP A 126 9.18 -15.38 9.67
CA ASP A 126 10.32 -16.02 8.98
C ASP A 126 11.61 -16.04 9.84
#